data_AF-A0ABD2Y5P5-F1
#
_entry.id   AF-A0ABD2Y5P5-F1
#
_cell.length_a   1.000
_cell.length_b   1.000
_cell.length_c   1.000
_cell.angle_alpha   90.00
_cell.angle_beta   90.00
_cell.angle_gamma   90.00
#
_symmetry.space_group_name_H-M   'P 1'
#
loop_
_entity.id
_entity.type
_entity.pdbx_description
1 polymer ?
#
loop_
_entity_poly.entity_id
_entity_poly.type
_entity_poly.pdbx_seq_one_letter_code
_entity_poly.pdbx_strand_id
1 'polypeptide(L)'
;MPQNHRSFLWKDLTEFKTWRWIILSRTPFMDNFDELYSALFLVNPDLSDTISSKSCSNNRRGQKSNVLKKRWDSLTNAIDKKSDKSIEELKSMIDPFLHVYNGTVLQDRLPSLKNTLVILRPIEQQKRTIQQIPDGLNNLDRTNLMSLFSIHPSLDAEKEFSIDKSD
;
A
#
# COMPACT_ATOMS: atom_id res chain seq x y z
N MET A 1 5.01 -6.68 -2.20
CA MET A 1 5.59 -6.70 -0.84
C MET A 1 4.62 -7.42 0.09
N PRO A 2 5.07 -8.16 1.12
CA PRO A 2 4.15 -8.65 2.14
C PRO A 2 3.61 -7.44 2.90
N GLN A 3 2.43 -6.98 2.52
CA GLN A 3 1.79 -5.77 3.05
C GLN A 3 1.31 -5.95 4.50
N ASN A 4 1.40 -7.17 5.01
CA ASN A 4 0.93 -7.56 6.32
C ASN A 4 2.06 -8.20 7.14
N HIS A 5 2.48 -7.51 8.20
CA HIS A 5 3.44 -8.00 9.19
C HIS A 5 3.03 -9.32 9.86
N ARG A 6 1.75 -9.67 9.81
CA ARG A 6 1.20 -10.91 10.37
C ARG A 6 1.18 -12.07 9.37
N SER A 7 1.62 -11.84 8.11
CA SER A 7 1.69 -12.90 7.12
C SER A 7 2.81 -13.90 7.43
N PHE A 8 2.58 -15.19 7.12
CA PHE A 8 3.62 -16.21 7.21
C PHE A 8 4.82 -15.86 6.33
N LEU A 9 4.57 -15.32 5.14
CA LEU A 9 5.60 -14.81 4.23
C LEU A 9 6.53 -13.80 4.90
N TRP A 10 6.02 -12.90 5.74
CA TRP A 10 6.87 -11.95 6.46
C TRP A 10 7.82 -12.64 7.42
N LYS A 11 7.32 -13.63 8.18
CA LYS A 11 8.15 -14.39 9.14
C LYS A 11 9.27 -15.14 8.41
N ASP A 12 8.91 -15.84 7.35
CA ASP A 12 9.87 -16.59 6.55
C ASP A 12 10.93 -15.65 5.98
N LEU A 13 10.52 -14.53 5.39
CA LEU A 13 11.43 -13.51 4.84
C LEU A 13 12.37 -12.91 5.90
N THR A 14 11.91 -12.71 7.14
CA THR A 14 12.79 -12.23 8.22
C THR A 14 13.79 -13.28 8.71
N GLU A 15 13.50 -14.56 8.52
CA GLU A 15 14.40 -15.66 8.88
C GLU A 15 15.51 -15.85 7.83
N PHE A 16 15.21 -15.56 6.56
CA PHE A 16 16.19 -15.64 5.47
C PHE A 16 17.29 -14.57 5.59
N LYS A 17 18.51 -15.02 5.93
CA LYS A 17 19.71 -14.17 5.93
C LYS A 17 20.38 -14.16 4.56
N THR A 18 20.05 -13.17 3.74
CA THR A 18 20.78 -12.88 2.50
C THR A 18 21.62 -11.61 2.65
N TRP A 19 22.69 -11.51 1.88
CA TRP A 19 23.63 -10.39 1.95
C TRP A 19 23.10 -9.12 1.28
N ARG A 20 22.15 -9.26 0.36
CA ARG A 20 21.57 -8.16 -0.41
C ARG A 20 20.09 -8.44 -0.67
N TRP A 21 19.27 -7.47 -0.30
CA TRP A 21 17.83 -7.48 -0.57
C TRP A 21 17.52 -6.46 -1.67
N ILE A 22 16.84 -6.92 -2.72
CA ILE A 22 16.28 -6.03 -3.76
C ILE A 22 14.78 -6.26 -3.78
N ILE A 23 14.04 -5.21 -3.46
CA ILE A 23 12.59 -5.19 -3.42
C ILE A 23 12.11 -4.48 -4.69
N LEU A 24 11.31 -5.18 -5.50
CA LEU A 24 10.68 -4.62 -6.68
C LEU A 24 9.19 -4.40 -6.40
N SER A 25 8.75 -3.15 -6.52
CA SER A 25 7.35 -2.77 -6.41
C SER A 25 6.99 -1.73 -7.46
N ARG A 26 5.74 -1.76 -7.92
CA ARG A 26 5.23 -0.80 -8.89
C ARG A 26 4.96 0.57 -8.26
N THR A 27 4.55 0.57 -7.00
CA THR A 27 4.38 1.75 -6.16
C THR A 27 5.33 1.64 -4.95
N PRO A 28 5.90 2.75 -4.47
CA PRO A 28 6.82 2.71 -3.34
C PRO A 28 6.13 2.28 -2.03
N PHE A 29 4.88 2.69 -1.84
CA PHE A 29 3.93 2.22 -0.84
C PHE A 29 2.52 2.50 -1.36
N MET A 30 1.51 1.73 -0.92
CA MET A 30 0.13 1.95 -1.39
C MET A 30 -0.53 3.07 -0.59
N ASP A 31 -0.70 2.89 0.72
CA ASP A 31 -1.44 3.84 1.56
C ASP A 31 -0.83 4.06 2.94
N ASN A 32 0.11 3.21 3.39
CA ASN A 32 0.61 3.25 4.77
C ASN A 32 2.13 3.38 4.84
N PHE A 33 2.61 4.39 5.59
CA PHE A 33 4.03 4.53 5.92
C PHE A 33 4.58 3.36 6.73
N ASP A 34 3.75 2.60 7.45
CA ASP A 34 4.21 1.37 8.09
C ASP A 34 4.66 0.33 7.05
N GLU A 35 3.95 0.22 5.91
CA GLU A 35 4.34 -0.69 4.81
C GLU A 35 5.73 -0.30 4.29
N LEU A 36 5.97 1.01 4.14
CA LEU A 36 7.25 1.54 3.69
C LEU A 36 8.37 1.28 4.72
N TYR A 37 8.12 1.54 6.01
CA TYR A 37 9.07 1.26 7.08
C TYR A 37 9.49 -0.22 7.09
N SER A 38 8.52 -1.10 6.91
CA SER A 38 8.72 -2.54 6.85
C SER A 38 9.64 -2.94 5.71
N ALA A 39 9.35 -2.44 4.50
CA ALA A 39 10.15 -2.72 3.32
C ALA A 39 11.59 -2.22 3.51
N LEU A 40 11.76 -1.02 4.05
CA LEU A 40 13.08 -0.44 4.34
C LEU A 40 13.85 -1.25 5.39
N PHE A 41 13.17 -1.71 6.45
CA PHE A 41 13.78 -2.52 7.50
C PHE A 41 14.22 -3.91 6.99
N LEU A 42 13.48 -4.53 6.07
CA LEU A 42 13.91 -5.77 5.42
C LEU A 42 15.13 -5.56 4.53
N VAL A 43 15.15 -4.47 3.75
CA VAL A 43 16.26 -4.18 2.83
C VAL A 43 17.54 -3.86 3.59
N ASN A 44 17.40 -3.16 4.71
CA ASN A 44 18.53 -2.76 5.54
C ASN A 44 18.18 -2.86 7.04
N PRO A 45 18.52 -3.97 7.71
CA PRO A 45 18.35 -4.07 9.15
C PRO A 45 19.23 -3.09 9.94
N ASP A 46 20.34 -2.62 9.35
CA ASP A 46 21.27 -1.63 9.92
C ASP A 46 20.86 -0.17 9.60
N LEU A 47 19.66 0.03 9.04
CA LEU A 47 19.04 1.35 8.89
C LEU A 47 19.03 2.12 10.22
N SER A 48 18.98 1.38 11.35
CA SER A 48 19.11 1.91 12.70
C SER A 48 20.39 2.64 13.00
N ASP A 49 21.52 2.17 12.47
CA ASP A 49 22.81 2.77 12.75
C ASP A 49 23.05 4.04 11.91
N THR A 50 22.53 4.06 10.67
CA THR A 50 22.66 5.22 9.76
C THR A 50 21.88 6.43 10.29
N ILE A 51 20.68 6.20 10.82
CA ILE A 51 19.77 7.26 11.31
C ILE A 51 20.09 7.65 12.76
N SER A 52 20.54 6.69 13.59
CA SER A 52 20.94 6.96 14.97
C SER A 52 22.30 7.64 15.09
N SER A 53 23.16 7.62 14.07
CA SER A 53 24.47 8.29 14.11
C SER A 53 24.40 9.82 14.32
N LYS A 54 23.24 10.45 14.09
CA LYS A 54 22.97 11.86 14.45
C LYS A 54 22.63 12.08 15.93
N SER A 55 22.45 11.02 16.71
CA SER A 55 22.11 11.05 18.14
C SER A 55 23.09 10.14 18.89
N CYS A 56 24.11 10.75 19.50
CA CYS A 56 25.07 10.06 20.34
C CYS A 56 24.36 9.28 21.46
N SER A 57 24.40 7.94 21.43
CA SER A 57 24.46 7.14 22.66
C SER A 57 24.74 5.65 22.38
N ASN A 58 25.63 5.10 23.19
CA ASN A 58 25.89 3.67 23.30
C ASN A 58 24.64 2.94 23.80
N ASN A 59 24.30 1.79 23.20
CA ASN A 59 23.91 0.52 23.84
C ASN A 59 22.85 -0.31 23.07
N ARG A 60 23.09 -1.63 23.07
CA ARG A 60 22.20 -2.80 22.87
C ARG A 60 21.21 -2.74 21.69
N ARG A 61 21.43 -3.64 20.70
CA ARG A 61 20.66 -3.82 19.45
C ARG A 61 19.12 -3.85 19.61
N GLY A 62 18.59 -4.28 20.76
CA GLY A 62 17.14 -4.28 21.03
C GLY A 62 16.53 -2.89 21.29
N GLN A 63 17.32 -1.89 21.68
CA GLN A 63 16.83 -0.54 22.02
C GLN A 63 16.80 0.39 20.80
N LYS A 64 17.69 0.18 19.82
CA LYS A 64 17.85 1.00 18.61
C LYS A 64 16.65 0.93 17.65
N SER A 65 16.08 -0.26 17.47
CA SER A 65 14.88 -0.47 16.64
C SER A 65 13.70 0.38 17.13
N ASN A 66 13.53 0.50 18.46
CA ASN A 66 12.46 1.32 19.04
C ASN A 66 12.69 2.82 18.88
N VAL A 67 13.95 3.28 18.88
CA VAL A 67 14.28 4.70 18.66
C VAL A 67 14.00 5.10 17.22
N LEU A 68 14.38 4.27 16.25
CA LEU A 68 14.02 4.50 14.86
C LEU A 68 12.52 4.53 14.64
N LYS A 69 11.81 3.52 15.16
CA LYS A 69 10.37 3.43 14.96
C LYS A 69 9.67 4.66 15.55
N LYS A 70 10.09 5.12 16.73
CA LYS A 70 9.60 6.38 17.32
C LYS A 70 9.90 7.61 16.47
N ARG A 71 11.10 7.72 15.90
CA ARG A 71 11.46 8.86 15.02
C ARG A 71 10.68 8.81 13.71
N TRP A 72 10.53 7.63 13.13
CA TRP A 72 9.69 7.39 11.96
C TRP A 72 8.25 7.82 12.24
N ASP A 73 7.64 7.30 13.31
CA ASP A 73 6.27 7.63 13.68
C ASP A 73 6.11 9.13 13.98
N SER A 74 7.13 9.79 14.52
CA SER A 74 7.13 11.25 14.73
C SER A 74 7.16 12.02 13.42
N LEU A 75 7.98 11.58 12.45
CA LEU A 75 8.07 12.20 11.12
C LEU A 75 6.77 12.00 10.34
N THR A 76 6.22 10.79 10.32
CA THR A 76 4.97 10.50 9.58
C THR A 76 3.78 11.25 10.17
N ASN A 77 3.65 11.31 11.50
CA ASN A 77 2.58 12.09 12.15
C ASN A 77 2.74 13.62 11.96
N ALA A 78 3.96 14.11 11.73
CA ALA A 78 4.23 15.52 11.45
C ALA A 78 3.94 15.92 9.99
N ILE A 79 3.90 14.94 9.08
CA ILE A 79 3.51 15.12 7.67
C ILE A 79 2.01 15.36 7.56
N ASP A 80 1.20 14.62 8.33
CA ASP A 80 -0.25 14.86 8.42
C ASP A 80 -0.57 16.29 8.89
N LYS A 81 0.35 16.92 9.61
CA LYS A 81 0.27 18.31 10.08
C LYS A 81 0.85 19.34 9.09
N LYS A 82 1.20 18.93 7.86
CA LYS A 82 1.77 19.75 6.76
C LYS A 82 3.04 20.54 7.14
N SER A 83 4.00 19.89 7.80
CA SER A 83 5.31 20.52 8.03
C SER A 83 6.30 20.14 6.92
N ASP A 84 6.65 21.10 6.05
CA ASP A 84 7.54 20.88 4.89
C ASP A 84 8.91 20.32 5.30
N LYS A 85 9.44 20.74 6.45
CA LYS A 85 10.71 20.27 6.99
C LYS A 85 10.72 18.77 7.31
N SER A 86 9.61 18.22 7.79
CA SER A 86 9.51 16.78 8.10
C SER A 86 9.50 15.93 6.82
N ILE A 87 8.91 16.46 5.74
CA ILE A 87 8.88 15.82 4.42
C ILE A 87 10.28 15.76 3.81
N GLU A 88 11.04 16.85 3.88
CA GLU A 88 12.42 16.88 3.39
C GLU A 88 13.33 15.92 4.17
N GLU A 89 13.16 15.86 5.49
CA GLU A 89 13.91 14.92 6.34
C GLU A 89 13.56 13.46 6.00
N LEU A 90 12.27 13.15 5.81
CA LEU A 90 11.82 11.83 5.40
C LEU A 90 12.37 11.44 4.02
N LYS A 91 12.31 12.35 3.04
CA LYS A 91 12.87 12.13 1.69
C LYS A 91 14.35 11.81 1.78
N SER A 92 15.12 12.61 2.52
CA SER A 92 16.57 12.41 2.70
C SER A 92 16.90 11.08 3.38
N MET A 93 16.03 10.60 4.27
CA MET A 93 16.20 9.30 4.94
C MET A 93 15.98 8.11 4.00
N ILE A 94 15.06 8.23 3.04
CA ILE A 94 14.63 7.13 2.16
C ILE A 94 15.40 7.10 0.84
N ASP A 95 15.86 8.26 0.36
CA ASP A 95 16.61 8.45 -0.88
C ASP A 95 17.71 7.40 -1.15
N PRO A 96 18.61 7.05 -0.21
CA PRO A 96 19.66 6.07 -0.47
C PRO A 96 19.17 4.64 -0.71
N PHE A 97 17.92 4.33 -0.35
CA PHE A 97 17.36 2.98 -0.42
C PHE A 97 16.28 2.82 -1.48
N LEU A 98 15.68 3.92 -1.93
CA LEU A 98 14.53 3.90 -2.82
C LEU A 98 14.88 4.53 -4.17
N HIS A 99 14.92 3.68 -5.19
CA HIS A 99 14.99 4.15 -6.58
C HIS A 99 13.57 4.19 -7.18
N VAL A 100 13.03 5.39 -7.42
CA VAL A 100 11.74 5.56 -8.09
C VAL A 100 11.96 6.00 -9.53
N TYR A 101 11.39 5.24 -10.45
CA TYR A 101 11.42 5.57 -11.86
C TYR A 101 10.05 6.12 -12.31
N ASN A 102 10.03 7.38 -12.77
CA ASN A 102 8.80 8.12 -13.07
C ASN A 102 8.22 7.87 -14.49
N GLY A 103 8.73 6.88 -15.23
CA GLY A 103 8.16 6.51 -16.53
C GLY A 103 8.57 7.37 -17.73
N THR A 104 9.48 8.34 -17.57
CA THR A 104 9.81 9.33 -18.62
C THR A 104 10.79 8.85 -19.69
N VAL A 105 11.68 7.89 -19.42
CA VAL A 105 12.69 7.41 -20.41
C VAL A 105 12.05 6.76 -21.64
N LEU A 106 10.82 6.23 -21.50
CA LEU A 106 10.09 5.67 -22.63
C LEU A 106 9.31 6.73 -23.43
N GLN A 107 9.11 7.95 -22.91
CA GLN A 107 8.43 9.03 -23.63
C GLN A 107 9.24 9.51 -24.84
N ASP A 108 10.57 9.50 -24.73
CA ASP A 108 11.46 9.92 -25.81
C ASP A 108 11.61 8.85 -26.92
N ARG A 109 11.23 7.60 -26.63
CA ARG A 109 11.50 6.43 -27.50
C ARG A 109 10.25 5.69 -27.99
N LEU A 110 9.10 5.91 -27.36
CA LEU A 110 7.84 5.28 -27.73
C LEU A 110 6.79 6.34 -28.07
N PRO A 111 5.89 6.08 -29.04
CA PRO A 111 4.74 6.93 -29.29
C PRO A 111 3.93 7.11 -28.00
N SER A 112 3.49 8.33 -27.74
CA SER A 112 2.83 8.69 -26.48
C SER A 112 1.56 7.86 -26.24
N LEU A 113 1.44 7.30 -25.04
CA LEU A 113 0.23 6.64 -24.60
C LEU A 113 -0.86 7.69 -24.39
N LYS A 114 -1.94 7.61 -25.16
CA LYS A 114 -3.13 8.45 -24.99
C LYS A 114 -4.12 7.72 -24.09
N ASN A 115 -4.34 8.24 -22.88
CA ASN A 115 -5.40 7.76 -22.00
C ASN A 115 -6.70 8.49 -22.34
N THR A 116 -7.76 7.74 -22.66
CA THR A 116 -9.10 8.28 -22.88
C THR A 116 -10.03 7.71 -21.81
N LEU A 117 -10.65 8.59 -21.04
CA LEU A 117 -11.67 8.22 -20.05
C LEU A 117 -13.06 8.29 -20.71
N VAL A 118 -13.74 7.15 -20.79
CA VAL A 118 -15.13 7.08 -21.28
C VAL A 118 -16.05 6.88 -20.08
N ILE A 119 -16.95 7.84 -19.85
CA ILE A 119 -17.94 7.75 -18.78
C ILE A 119 -19.25 7.23 -19.38
N LEU A 120 -19.58 5.98 -19.06
CA LEU A 120 -20.82 5.36 -19.47
C LEU A 120 -21.92 5.65 -18.43
N ARG A 121 -23.14 5.92 -18.92
CA ARG A 121 -24.31 6.03 -18.06
C ARG A 121 -24.89 4.62 -17.85
N PRO A 122 -25.25 4.24 -16.61
CA PRO A 122 -25.86 2.94 -16.36
C PRO A 122 -27.20 2.85 -17.08
N ILE A 123 -27.48 1.69 -17.67
CA ILE A 123 -28.78 1.41 -18.31
C ILE A 123 -29.87 1.23 -17.25
N GLU A 124 -31.14 1.37 -17.63
CA GLU A 124 -32.27 1.30 -16.69
C GLU A 124 -32.32 -0.02 -15.91
N GLN A 125 -31.92 -1.15 -16.53
CA GLN A 125 -31.80 -2.43 -15.82
C GLN A 125 -30.76 -2.37 -14.70
N GLN A 126 -29.56 -1.85 -14.97
CA GLN A 126 -28.50 -1.68 -13.96
C GLN A 126 -28.96 -0.78 -12.80
N LYS A 127 -29.67 0.32 -13.10
CA LYS A 127 -30.20 1.22 -12.06
C LYS A 127 -31.18 0.51 -11.13
N ARG A 128 -32.08 -0.31 -11.69
CA ARG A 128 -33.05 -1.08 -10.89
C ARG A 128 -32.34 -2.11 -10.01
N THR A 129 -31.40 -2.86 -10.55
CA THR A 129 -30.65 -3.87 -9.79
C THR A 129 -29.82 -3.24 -8.67
N ILE A 130 -29.20 -2.07 -8.93
CA ILE A 130 -28.48 -1.31 -7.91
C ILE A 130 -29.41 -0.81 -6.80
N GLN A 131 -30.61 -0.34 -7.14
CA GLN A 131 -31.61 0.10 -6.15
C GLN A 131 -32.18 -1.04 -5.31
N GLN A 132 -32.09 -2.28 -5.78
CA GLN A 132 -32.55 -3.47 -5.07
C GLN A 132 -31.52 -4.00 -4.06
N ILE A 133 -30.30 -3.46 -4.03
CA ILE A 133 -29.28 -3.86 -3.06
C ILE A 133 -29.77 -3.53 -1.64
N PRO A 134 -29.82 -4.51 -0.71
CA PRO A 134 -30.27 -4.26 0.65
C PRO A 134 -29.35 -3.28 1.40
N ASP A 135 -29.96 -2.29 2.07
CA ASP A 135 -29.22 -1.31 2.89
C ASP A 135 -28.57 -1.93 4.14
N GLY A 136 -29.02 -3.12 4.56
CA GLY A 136 -28.48 -3.86 5.71
C GLY A 136 -27.20 -4.64 5.43
N LEU A 137 -26.69 -4.62 4.20
CA LEU A 137 -25.51 -5.39 3.80
C LEU A 137 -24.20 -4.72 4.27
N ASN A 138 -23.22 -5.54 4.63
CA ASN A 138 -21.88 -5.05 4.96
C ASN A 138 -21.29 -4.24 3.80
N ASN A 139 -20.53 -3.18 4.12
CA ASN A 139 -19.97 -2.26 3.11
C ASN A 139 -19.15 -2.98 2.02
N LEU A 140 -18.43 -4.05 2.36
CA LEU A 140 -17.66 -4.84 1.41
C LEU A 140 -18.55 -5.55 0.40
N ASP A 141 -19.55 -6.28 0.89
CA ASP A 141 -20.47 -7.05 0.06
C ASP A 141 -21.31 -6.13 -0.82
N ARG A 142 -21.70 -4.97 -0.28
CA ARG A 142 -22.39 -3.90 -1.02
C ARG A 142 -21.53 -3.37 -2.16
N THR A 143 -20.26 -3.07 -1.88
CA THR A 143 -19.30 -2.57 -2.89
C THR A 143 -19.04 -3.63 -3.96
N ASN A 144 -18.96 -4.90 -3.57
CA ASN A 144 -18.79 -6.02 -4.47
C ASN A 144 -20.00 -6.16 -5.43
N LEU A 145 -21.22 -6.20 -4.90
CA LEU A 145 -22.44 -6.26 -5.73
C LEU A 145 -22.55 -5.06 -6.67
N MET A 146 -22.30 -3.85 -6.17
CA MET A 146 -22.29 -2.63 -6.98
C MET A 146 -21.29 -2.72 -8.14
N SER A 147 -20.11 -3.30 -7.88
CA SER A 147 -19.08 -3.50 -8.90
C SER A 147 -19.53 -4.51 -9.96
N LEU A 148 -20.14 -5.62 -9.56
CA LEU A 148 -20.68 -6.62 -10.49
C LEU A 148 -21.76 -6.03 -11.41
N PHE A 149 -22.73 -5.30 -10.85
CA PHE A 149 -23.80 -4.69 -11.63
C PHE A 149 -23.31 -3.59 -12.56
N SER A 150 -22.27 -2.86 -12.15
CA SER A 150 -21.61 -1.86 -12.99
C SER A 150 -20.89 -2.47 -14.19
N ILE A 151 -20.41 -3.72 -14.08
CA ILE A 151 -19.81 -4.46 -15.19
C ILE A 151 -20.89 -5.03 -16.11
N HIS A 152 -21.79 -5.86 -15.58
CA HIS A 152 -22.91 -6.43 -16.36
C HIS A 152 -24.00 -7.04 -15.46
N PRO A 153 -25.30 -6.80 -15.72
CA PRO A 153 -26.40 -7.35 -14.90
C PRO A 153 -26.46 -8.88 -14.78
N SER A 154 -25.95 -9.63 -15.76
CA SER A 154 -25.99 -11.11 -15.72
C SER A 154 -25.03 -11.72 -14.70
N LEU A 155 -24.09 -10.95 -14.15
CA LEU A 155 -23.12 -11.43 -13.14
C LEU A 155 -23.77 -11.63 -11.76
N ASP A 156 -25.04 -11.26 -11.60
CA ASP A 156 -25.84 -11.49 -10.39
C ASP A 156 -26.27 -12.97 -10.24
N ALA A 157 -26.46 -13.65 -11.37
CA ALA A 157 -27.08 -14.98 -11.43
C ALA A 157 -26.30 -16.08 -10.68
N GLU A 158 -25.05 -15.83 -10.30
CA GLU A 158 -24.23 -16.78 -9.55
C GLU A 158 -24.32 -16.60 -8.01
N LYS A 159 -24.76 -15.44 -7.50
CA LYS A 159 -24.84 -15.18 -6.05
C LYS A 159 -26.19 -15.54 -5.43
N GLU A 160 -27.26 -15.60 -6.21
CA GLU A 160 -28.56 -16.11 -5.75
C GLU A 160 -28.47 -17.56 -5.22
N PHE A 161 -27.47 -18.34 -5.65
CA PHE A 161 -27.25 -19.71 -5.17
C PHE A 161 -26.63 -19.83 -3.76
N SER A 162 -26.26 -18.72 -3.11
CA SER A 162 -25.60 -18.76 -1.79
C SER A 162 -26.42 -18.17 -0.64
N ILE A 163 -27.56 -17.53 -0.93
CA ILE A 163 -28.39 -16.89 0.11
C ILE A 163 -29.51 -17.84 0.60
N ASP A 164 -29.80 -18.92 -0.13
CA ASP A 164 -30.94 -19.80 0.12
C ASP A 164 -30.63 -21.06 0.97
N LYS A 165 -29.56 -21.05 1.78
CA LYS A 165 -29.25 -22.14 2.72
C LYS A 165 -28.79 -21.62 4.07
N SER A 166 -29.71 -21.07 4.85
CA SER A 166 -29.62 -20.98 6.31
C SER A 166 -31.02 -20.80 6.88
N ASP A 167 -31.82 -21.88 6.80
CA ASP A 167 -32.97 -22.13 7.68
C ASP A 167 -32.52 -22.98 8.87
#